data_AF-A0ABD5NQH9-F1
#
_entry.id   AF-A0ABD5NQH9-F1
#
_cell.length_a   1.000
_cell.length_b   1.000
_cell.length_c   1.000
_cell.angle_alpha   90.00
_cell.angle_beta   90.00
_cell.angle_gamma   90.00
#
_symmetry.space_group_name_H-M   'P 1'
#
loop_
_entity.id
_entity.type
_entity.pdbx_description
1 polymer ?
#
loop_
_entity_poly.entity_id
_entity_poly.type
_entity_poly.pdbx_seq_one_letter_code
_entity_poly.pdbx_strand_id
1 'polypeptide(L)'
;MASGTEAVDFLVVGSGSGLDVANAVANRDQSVAVVEKDPLGGTCLNRGCIPSKRLLYHATVRQTIDRAEAFGIHADVTGVDFAEIVRDVNDDVSGSAESIRRGLRSSNHHTLFEGMGQFVDDHTIEIVDGKDAGERIRAETILLAAGSRPSIPDIEGIEDVPYLTSREALQLEAPPGHLVIIGGGYVGAELAHFFGTFGSDVTIVGRRPRLLPHADEPVGISFTERFRDRFDVHVGYEAVSVSSGDERSSSGDDSSADAGAITVDARPYSPAWNDASELDDVTVTGDTLLVAAGRRPNSDTLALDVPGVETDEQGFVETDEYLRTTADDVWALGDIVGEYLLKHNANHEARTVVRNVLRDELDPIDYTAMPYAVFASPEVAGVGTTEQALIAADREYATTTYDYADTARGTAMNAEGFVRVLIDPDGTILGCHIVGPDAASLIQEVVVAMKAGSGTVHDIRESVHIHPALPEVVDRAFSSQFVLAGHDHDHSHDHNHSHGDGHEQDHSHGDDHEQDHSHGDGHDHHHGHGTDHDHGHDHDHGQRGDERGPEADSG
;
A
#
# COMPACT_ATOMS: atom_id res chain seq x y z
N MET A 1 29.23 -23.47 -29.75
CA MET A 1 28.51 -24.75 -29.89
C MET A 1 27.18 -24.39 -30.54
N ALA A 2 26.64 -25.20 -31.45
CA ALA A 2 25.33 -24.88 -32.03
C ALA A 2 24.31 -24.85 -30.89
N SER A 3 23.69 -23.70 -30.60
CA SER A 3 22.65 -23.59 -29.58
C SER A 3 21.49 -24.47 -30.02
N GLY A 4 21.29 -25.56 -29.31
CA GLY A 4 20.12 -26.41 -29.51
C GLY A 4 18.93 -25.72 -28.85
N THR A 5 17.77 -25.76 -29.50
CA THR A 5 16.53 -25.34 -28.84
C THR A 5 16.16 -26.36 -27.78
N GLU A 6 16.09 -25.96 -26.51
CA GLU A 6 15.54 -26.78 -25.43
C GLU A 6 14.02 -26.80 -25.55
N ALA A 7 13.41 -27.98 -25.48
CA ALA A 7 11.96 -28.14 -25.52
C ALA A 7 11.45 -28.53 -24.14
N VAL A 8 10.44 -27.82 -23.65
CA VAL A 8 9.77 -28.05 -22.37
C VAL A 8 8.25 -28.03 -22.56
N ASP A 9 7.50 -28.55 -21.58
CA ASP A 9 6.04 -28.53 -21.62
C ASP A 9 5.50 -27.11 -21.31
N PHE A 10 6.13 -26.41 -20.37
CA PHE A 10 5.70 -25.10 -19.89
C PHE A 10 6.87 -24.13 -19.73
N LEU A 11 6.68 -22.87 -20.13
CA LEU A 11 7.68 -21.82 -19.93
C LEU A 11 7.08 -20.65 -19.17
N VAL A 12 7.79 -20.17 -18.16
CA VAL A 12 7.44 -18.96 -17.39
C VAL A 12 8.48 -17.88 -17.64
N VAL A 13 8.03 -16.72 -18.12
CA VAL A 13 8.86 -15.50 -18.20
C VAL A 13 8.58 -14.65 -16.96
N GLY A 14 9.54 -14.61 -16.03
CA GLY A 14 9.48 -13.84 -14.79
C GLY A 14 9.26 -14.70 -13.54
N SER A 15 10.10 -14.48 -12.53
CA SER A 15 10.17 -15.28 -11.30
C SER A 15 9.38 -14.68 -10.11
N GLY A 16 8.43 -13.78 -10.39
CA GLY A 16 7.50 -13.27 -9.39
C GLY A 16 6.44 -14.31 -9.00
N SER A 17 5.16 -13.95 -9.08
CA SER A 17 4.06 -14.93 -8.88
C SER A 17 4.01 -16.02 -9.96
N GLY A 18 4.73 -15.85 -11.08
CA GLY A 18 4.89 -16.91 -12.09
C GLY A 18 5.50 -18.21 -11.52
N LEU A 19 6.30 -18.13 -10.45
CA LEU A 19 6.83 -19.32 -9.78
C LEU A 19 5.75 -20.18 -9.13
N ASP A 20 4.63 -19.60 -8.70
CA ASP A 20 3.52 -20.37 -8.13
C ASP A 20 2.91 -21.28 -9.19
N VAL A 21 2.81 -20.79 -10.43
CA VAL A 21 2.34 -21.57 -11.59
C VAL A 21 3.38 -22.59 -12.01
N ALA A 22 4.65 -22.18 -12.14
CA ALA A 22 5.76 -23.07 -12.49
C ALA A 22 5.81 -24.30 -11.55
N ASN A 23 5.75 -24.06 -10.24
CA ASN A 23 5.78 -25.13 -9.25
C ASN A 23 4.54 -26.04 -9.33
N ALA A 24 3.35 -25.48 -9.58
CA ALA A 24 2.13 -26.28 -9.71
C ALA A 24 2.16 -27.20 -10.94
N VAL A 25 2.70 -26.71 -12.06
CA VAL A 25 2.91 -27.49 -13.29
C VAL A 25 4.00 -28.56 -13.09
N ALA A 26 5.13 -28.20 -12.49
CA ALA A 26 6.19 -29.16 -12.18
C ALA A 26 5.74 -30.29 -11.24
N ASN A 27 4.83 -30.00 -10.30
CA ASN A 27 4.21 -31.02 -9.42
C ASN A 27 3.30 -32.01 -10.16
N ARG A 28 3.08 -31.83 -11.46
CA ARG A 28 2.39 -32.76 -12.37
C ARG A 28 3.37 -33.53 -13.25
N ASP A 29 4.64 -33.57 -12.86
CA ASP A 29 5.74 -34.22 -13.58
C ASP A 29 6.04 -33.60 -14.97
N GLN A 30 5.53 -32.41 -15.25
CA GLN A 30 5.82 -31.66 -16.48
C GLN A 30 7.15 -30.92 -16.38
N SER A 31 7.85 -30.81 -17.51
CA SER A 31 9.09 -30.03 -17.65
C SER A 31 8.78 -28.53 -17.75
N VAL A 32 9.47 -27.73 -16.95
CA VAL A 32 9.22 -26.29 -16.83
C VAL A 32 10.51 -25.50 -17.02
N ALA A 33 10.51 -24.55 -17.96
CA ALA A 33 11.55 -23.54 -18.04
C ALA A 33 11.12 -22.27 -17.28
N VAL A 34 12.04 -21.69 -16.53
CA VAL A 34 11.86 -20.37 -15.89
C VAL A 34 12.91 -19.43 -16.46
N VAL A 35 12.47 -18.32 -17.04
CA VAL A 35 13.32 -17.25 -17.57
C VAL A 35 13.27 -16.05 -16.63
N GLU A 36 14.42 -15.62 -16.11
CA GLU A 36 14.52 -14.46 -15.23
C GLU A 36 15.82 -13.68 -15.50
N LYS A 37 15.70 -12.36 -15.59
CA LYS A 37 16.83 -11.44 -15.86
C LYS A 37 17.41 -10.81 -14.58
N ASP A 38 16.61 -10.71 -13.52
CA ASP A 38 16.92 -10.07 -12.25
C ASP A 38 17.11 -11.12 -11.12
N PRO A 39 17.41 -10.72 -9.86
CA PRO A 39 17.33 -11.65 -8.75
C PRO A 39 15.94 -12.32 -8.64
N LEU A 40 15.91 -13.61 -8.31
CA LEU A 40 14.68 -14.41 -8.29
C LEU A 40 13.69 -13.92 -7.22
N GLY A 41 12.40 -14.12 -7.47
CA GLY A 41 11.30 -13.64 -6.61
C GLY A 41 10.70 -12.31 -7.08
N GLY A 42 11.23 -11.75 -8.18
CA GLY A 42 10.71 -10.55 -8.84
C GLY A 42 10.79 -9.28 -7.99
N THR A 43 10.00 -8.25 -8.37
CA THR A 43 10.02 -6.94 -7.71
C THR A 43 9.64 -7.02 -6.23
N CYS A 44 8.61 -7.78 -5.88
CA CYS A 44 8.06 -7.84 -4.52
C CYS A 44 9.12 -8.24 -3.48
N LEU A 45 9.86 -9.33 -3.76
CA LEU A 45 10.90 -9.81 -2.86
C LEU A 45 12.10 -8.87 -2.85
N ASN A 46 12.58 -8.45 -4.02
CA ASN A 46 13.91 -7.85 -4.14
C ASN A 46 13.96 -6.33 -4.01
N ARG A 47 12.89 -5.63 -4.42
CA ARG A 47 12.91 -4.17 -4.66
C ARG A 47 11.55 -3.52 -4.38
N GLY A 48 10.73 -4.15 -3.53
CA GLY A 48 9.32 -3.83 -3.37
C GLY A 48 8.81 -4.15 -1.97
N CYS A 49 7.73 -4.91 -1.88
CA CYS A 49 6.97 -5.11 -0.65
C CYS A 49 7.83 -5.65 0.50
N ILE A 50 8.64 -6.69 0.30
CA ILE A 50 9.38 -7.31 1.42
C ILE A 50 10.40 -6.34 2.05
N PRO A 51 11.35 -5.75 1.32
CA PRO A 51 12.30 -4.82 1.90
C PRO A 51 11.61 -3.56 2.43
N SER A 52 10.65 -2.98 1.70
CA SER A 52 9.94 -1.78 2.17
C SER A 52 9.21 -2.03 3.49
N LYS A 53 8.45 -3.13 3.63
CA LYS A 53 7.66 -3.39 4.85
C LYS A 53 8.56 -3.71 6.04
N ARG A 54 9.70 -4.36 5.82
CA ARG A 54 10.71 -4.55 6.87
C ARG A 54 11.28 -3.22 7.35
N LEU A 55 11.70 -2.35 6.41
CA LEU A 55 12.23 -1.02 6.73
C LEU A 55 11.18 -0.12 7.43
N LEU A 56 9.96 -0.09 6.92
CA LEU A 56 8.84 0.67 7.50
C LEU A 56 8.54 0.24 8.93
N TYR A 57 8.66 -1.04 9.27
CA TYR A 57 8.45 -1.49 10.65
C TYR A 57 9.47 -0.88 11.63
N HIS A 58 10.72 -0.64 11.22
CA HIS A 58 11.68 0.12 12.02
C HIS A 58 11.22 1.58 12.22
N ALA A 59 10.64 2.21 11.20
CA ALA A 59 10.02 3.53 11.34
C ALA A 59 8.82 3.51 12.30
N THR A 60 8.00 2.46 12.29
CA THR A 60 6.91 2.27 13.26
C THR A 60 7.44 2.16 14.69
N VAL A 61 8.53 1.42 14.92
CA VAL A 61 9.18 1.35 16.24
C VAL A 61 9.68 2.73 16.66
N ARG A 62 10.34 3.48 15.77
CA ARG A 62 10.80 4.83 16.06
C ARG A 62 9.65 5.78 16.41
N GLN A 63 8.59 5.77 15.60
CA GLN A 63 7.40 6.59 15.83
C GLN A 63 6.69 6.25 17.14
N THR A 64 6.70 4.98 17.55
CA THR A 64 6.16 4.55 18.85
C THR A 64 6.92 5.23 20.00
N ILE A 65 8.24 5.33 19.89
CA ILE A 65 9.08 6.02 20.87
C ILE A 65 8.80 7.53 20.82
N ASP A 66 8.75 8.14 19.64
CA ASP A 66 8.48 9.58 19.50
C ASP A 66 7.10 9.98 20.05
N ARG A 67 6.10 9.08 19.95
CA ARG A 67 4.76 9.27 20.51
C ARG A 67 4.65 8.98 22.00
N ALA A 68 5.67 8.42 22.64
CA ALA A 68 5.60 7.97 24.03
C ALA A 68 5.29 9.11 25.01
N GLU A 69 5.77 10.33 24.71
CA GLU A 69 5.53 11.52 25.55
C GLU A 69 4.05 11.90 25.62
N ALA A 70 3.26 11.64 24.57
CA ALA A 70 1.80 11.84 24.60
C ALA A 70 1.10 10.96 25.65
N PHE A 71 1.78 9.94 26.17
CA PHE A 71 1.33 9.05 27.24
C PHE A 71 2.09 9.28 28.56
N GLY A 72 2.83 10.39 28.68
CA GLY A 72 3.62 10.71 29.87
C GLY A 72 4.86 9.83 30.05
N ILE A 73 5.33 9.16 28.99
CA ILE A 73 6.55 8.34 29.00
C ILE A 73 7.65 9.12 28.29
N HIS A 74 8.69 9.49 29.03
CA HIS A 74 9.88 10.13 28.46
C HIS A 74 10.88 9.06 28.04
N ALA A 75 11.25 9.05 26.76
CA ALA A 75 12.21 8.11 26.19
C ALA A 75 13.15 8.85 25.22
N ASP A 76 14.45 8.63 25.37
CA ASP A 76 15.48 9.23 24.52
C ASP A 76 16.11 8.16 23.63
N VAL A 77 16.19 8.41 22.33
CA VAL A 77 16.95 7.58 21.38
C VAL A 77 18.36 8.16 21.25
N THR A 78 19.36 7.45 21.77
CA THR A 78 20.76 7.89 21.79
C THR A 78 21.51 7.63 20.48
N GLY A 79 20.94 6.83 19.59
CA GLY A 79 21.49 6.54 18.27
C GLY A 79 20.61 5.56 17.49
N VAL A 80 20.76 5.58 16.16
CA VAL A 80 20.15 4.63 15.23
C VAL A 80 21.24 4.15 14.28
N ASP A 81 21.48 2.85 14.22
CA ASP A 81 22.38 2.26 13.21
C ASP A 81 21.60 2.03 11.91
N PHE A 82 21.33 3.12 11.20
CA PHE A 82 20.52 3.09 9.98
C PHE A 82 21.16 2.22 8.89
N ALA A 83 22.48 2.28 8.77
CA ALA A 83 23.22 1.47 7.81
C ALA A 83 23.10 -0.03 8.12
N GLU A 84 23.21 -0.43 9.39
CA GLU A 84 23.01 -1.84 9.80
C GLU A 84 21.58 -2.31 9.53
N ILE A 85 20.55 -1.50 9.82
CA ILE A 85 19.14 -1.82 9.53
C ILE A 85 18.96 -2.14 8.03
N VAL A 86 19.48 -1.27 7.16
CA VAL A 86 19.33 -1.42 5.71
C VAL A 86 20.10 -2.63 5.20
N ARG A 87 21.33 -2.87 5.69
CA ARG A 87 22.12 -4.04 5.30
C ARG A 87 21.44 -5.35 5.71
N ASP A 88 20.97 -5.46 6.96
CA ASP A 88 20.30 -6.67 7.47
C ASP A 88 19.08 -7.04 6.61
N VAL A 89 18.24 -6.05 6.28
CA VAL A 89 17.08 -6.27 5.42
C VAL A 89 17.47 -6.75 4.01
N ASN A 90 18.48 -6.14 3.41
CA ASN A 90 18.91 -6.46 2.05
C ASN A 90 19.67 -7.80 1.97
N ASP A 91 20.44 -8.16 3.00
CA ASP A 91 21.13 -9.45 3.10
C ASP A 91 20.12 -10.61 3.18
N ASP A 92 19.07 -10.46 3.99
CA ASP A 92 18.01 -11.47 4.09
C ASP A 92 17.20 -11.63 2.80
N VAL A 93 16.91 -10.51 2.12
CA VAL A 93 16.26 -10.52 0.80
C VAL A 93 17.13 -11.27 -0.22
N SER A 94 18.42 -10.96 -0.25
CA SER A 94 19.39 -11.62 -1.13
C SER A 94 19.50 -13.11 -0.82
N GLY A 95 19.54 -13.48 0.46
CA GLY A 95 19.52 -14.88 0.90
C GLY A 95 18.26 -15.63 0.47
N SER A 96 17.11 -14.96 0.48
CA SER A 96 15.84 -15.53 0.01
C SER A 96 15.85 -15.77 -1.50
N ALA A 97 16.35 -14.82 -2.30
CA ALA A 97 16.51 -14.99 -3.75
C ALA A 97 17.46 -16.14 -4.10
N GLU A 98 18.59 -16.28 -3.38
CA GLU A 98 19.51 -17.41 -3.55
C GLU A 98 18.89 -18.76 -3.14
N SER A 99 18.03 -18.76 -2.13
CA SER A 99 17.27 -19.96 -1.73
C SER A 99 16.34 -20.42 -2.85
N ILE A 100 15.62 -19.49 -3.49
CA ILE A 100 14.78 -19.79 -4.67
C ILE A 100 15.66 -20.34 -5.81
N ARG A 101 16.81 -19.72 -6.08
CA ARG A 101 17.76 -20.20 -7.10
C ARG A 101 18.18 -21.64 -6.86
N ARG A 102 18.54 -21.96 -5.62
CA ARG A 102 18.95 -23.31 -5.23
C ARG A 102 17.80 -24.30 -5.38
N GLY A 103 16.59 -23.91 -4.99
CA GLY A 103 15.37 -24.70 -5.16
C GLY A 103 15.15 -25.10 -6.61
N LEU A 104 15.10 -24.11 -7.51
CA LEU A 104 14.92 -24.34 -8.96
C LEU A 104 16.01 -25.25 -9.53
N ARG A 105 17.30 -24.97 -9.24
CA ARG A 105 18.42 -25.76 -9.75
C ARG A 105 18.52 -27.19 -9.18
N SER A 106 17.89 -27.44 -8.03
CA SER A 106 17.85 -28.76 -7.41
C SER A 106 16.67 -29.61 -7.86
N SER A 107 15.71 -29.01 -8.58
CA SER A 107 14.55 -29.70 -9.11
C SER A 107 14.91 -30.48 -10.37
N ASN A 108 14.33 -31.66 -10.54
CA ASN A 108 14.45 -32.44 -11.79
C ASN A 108 13.45 -31.99 -12.87
N HIS A 109 12.53 -31.08 -12.53
CA HIS A 109 11.45 -30.62 -13.42
C HIS A 109 11.61 -29.17 -13.85
N HIS A 110 12.54 -28.43 -13.27
CA HIS A 110 12.78 -27.02 -13.62
C HIS A 110 14.14 -26.84 -14.30
N THR A 111 14.15 -26.07 -15.39
CA THR A 111 15.36 -25.47 -15.96
C THR A 111 15.31 -23.96 -15.75
N LEU A 112 16.35 -23.37 -15.16
CA LEU A 112 16.45 -21.92 -14.97
C LEU A 112 17.37 -21.33 -16.05
N PHE A 113 16.86 -20.32 -16.76
CA PHE A 113 17.59 -19.48 -17.70
C PHE A 113 17.71 -18.07 -17.14
N GLU A 114 18.94 -17.58 -17.05
CA GLU A 114 19.31 -16.29 -16.46
C GLU A 114 19.63 -15.27 -17.56
N GLY A 115 18.65 -14.42 -17.86
CA GLY A 115 18.69 -13.39 -18.90
C GLY A 115 17.29 -12.92 -19.32
N MET A 116 17.24 -11.89 -20.14
CA MET A 116 16.02 -11.39 -20.78
C MET A 116 15.60 -12.33 -21.91
N GLY A 117 14.34 -12.77 -21.90
CA GLY A 117 13.75 -13.57 -22.98
C GLY A 117 12.95 -12.71 -23.97
N GLN A 118 13.07 -13.00 -25.26
CA GLN A 118 12.25 -12.42 -26.33
C GLN A 118 11.65 -13.50 -27.22
N PHE A 119 10.41 -13.32 -27.67
CA PHE A 119 9.82 -14.20 -28.67
C PHE A 119 10.58 -14.12 -29.99
N VAL A 120 10.86 -15.29 -30.57
CA VAL A 120 11.45 -15.43 -31.92
C VAL A 120 10.53 -16.17 -32.88
N ASP A 121 9.52 -16.85 -32.36
CA ASP A 121 8.31 -17.35 -33.02
C ASP A 121 7.21 -17.54 -31.97
N ASP A 122 6.02 -18.00 -32.40
CA ASP A 122 4.81 -18.15 -31.58
C ASP A 122 5.03 -18.88 -30.24
N HIS A 123 6.00 -19.81 -30.18
CA HIS A 123 6.20 -20.71 -29.04
C HIS A 123 7.66 -20.82 -28.59
N THR A 124 8.53 -19.90 -29.03
CA THR A 124 9.96 -19.98 -28.75
C THR A 124 10.49 -18.64 -28.24
N ILE A 125 11.16 -18.70 -27.09
CA ILE A 125 11.87 -17.57 -26.47
C ILE A 125 13.38 -17.74 -26.68
N GLU A 126 14.05 -16.68 -27.13
CA GLU A 126 15.51 -16.57 -27.12
C GLU A 126 15.97 -15.69 -25.96
N ILE A 127 17.01 -16.13 -25.26
CA ILE A 127 17.66 -15.32 -24.22
C ILE A 127 18.61 -14.34 -24.89
N VAL A 128 18.35 -13.03 -24.80
CA VAL A 128 19.07 -11.99 -25.55
C VAL A 128 20.20 -11.32 -24.76
N ASP A 129 20.24 -11.50 -23.44
CA ASP A 129 21.29 -10.99 -22.57
C ASP A 129 21.57 -11.94 -21.38
N GLY A 130 22.42 -11.51 -20.46
CA GLY A 130 22.68 -12.26 -19.24
C GLY A 130 23.60 -13.46 -19.46
N LYS A 131 23.48 -14.44 -18.56
CA LYS A 131 24.41 -15.57 -18.45
C LYS A 131 24.15 -16.64 -19.53
N ASP A 132 22.89 -16.80 -19.91
CA ASP A 132 22.45 -17.84 -20.83
C ASP A 132 22.10 -17.26 -22.22
N ALA A 133 22.71 -16.12 -22.58
CA ALA A 133 22.49 -15.44 -23.85
C ALA A 133 22.75 -16.35 -25.07
N GLY A 134 21.80 -16.35 -26.02
CA GLY A 134 21.79 -17.16 -27.24
C GLY A 134 21.14 -18.54 -27.07
N GLU A 135 20.77 -18.93 -25.85
CA GLU A 135 19.93 -20.12 -25.62
C GLU A 135 18.50 -19.87 -26.11
N ARG A 136 17.87 -20.93 -26.63
CA ARG A 136 16.51 -20.89 -27.15
C ARG A 136 15.67 -21.95 -26.49
N ILE A 137 14.48 -21.57 -26.06
CA ILE A 137 13.55 -22.44 -25.34
C ILE A 137 12.22 -22.44 -26.07
N ARG A 138 11.75 -23.63 -26.46
CA ARG A 138 10.43 -23.86 -27.03
C ARG A 138 9.51 -24.48 -25.99
N ALA A 139 8.28 -24.00 -25.89
CA ALA A 139 7.27 -24.56 -24.99
C ALA A 139 5.89 -24.63 -25.64
N GLU A 140 5.09 -25.63 -25.26
CA GLU A 140 3.70 -25.72 -25.72
C GLU A 140 2.86 -24.60 -25.11
N THR A 141 3.00 -24.36 -23.81
CA THR A 141 2.31 -23.28 -23.10
C THR A 141 3.31 -22.30 -22.49
N ILE A 142 3.03 -21.00 -22.65
CA ILE A 142 3.88 -19.92 -22.15
C ILE A 142 3.07 -19.05 -21.18
N LEU A 143 3.66 -18.74 -20.03
CA LEU A 143 3.13 -17.77 -19.08
C LEU A 143 4.02 -16.53 -19.02
N LEU A 144 3.41 -15.38 -19.32
CA LEU A 144 4.00 -14.06 -19.16
C LEU A 144 3.73 -13.54 -17.74
N ALA A 145 4.77 -13.53 -16.91
CA ALA A 145 4.77 -13.00 -15.55
C ALA A 145 5.90 -11.98 -15.34
N ALA A 146 6.25 -11.25 -16.41
CA ALA A 146 7.40 -10.34 -16.43
C ALA A 146 7.18 -9.03 -15.63
N GLY A 147 5.96 -8.82 -15.11
CA GLY A 147 5.63 -7.74 -14.19
C GLY A 147 5.80 -6.33 -14.79
N SER A 148 6.17 -5.38 -13.93
CA SER A 148 6.32 -3.96 -14.26
C SER A 148 7.61 -3.36 -13.72
N ARG A 149 7.89 -2.10 -14.07
CA ARG A 149 9.02 -1.31 -13.58
C ARG A 149 8.61 0.14 -13.28
N PRO A 150 9.38 0.90 -12.48
CA PRO A 150 9.12 2.32 -12.26
C PRO A 150 8.98 3.08 -13.58
N SER A 151 7.97 3.96 -13.65
CA SER A 151 7.79 4.86 -14.78
C SER A 151 8.53 6.16 -14.52
N ILE A 152 9.34 6.59 -15.50
CA ILE A 152 10.03 7.88 -15.48
C ILE A 152 9.23 8.83 -16.37
N PRO A 153 8.63 9.88 -15.81
CA PRO A 153 7.88 10.86 -16.59
C PRO A 153 8.82 11.67 -17.49
N ASP A 154 8.28 12.16 -18.60
CA ASP A 154 8.98 13.07 -19.51
C ASP A 154 9.09 14.46 -18.84
N ILE A 155 10.23 14.74 -18.22
CA ILE A 155 10.54 15.98 -17.51
C ILE A 155 11.85 16.52 -18.07
N GLU A 156 11.89 17.82 -18.40
CA GLU A 156 13.09 18.44 -18.95
C GLU A 156 14.28 18.30 -17.97
N GLY A 157 15.42 17.80 -18.46
CA GLY A 157 16.65 17.65 -17.68
C GLY A 157 16.72 16.41 -16.77
N ILE A 158 15.67 15.57 -16.72
CA ILE A 158 15.65 14.38 -15.85
C ILE A 158 16.75 13.36 -16.17
N GLU A 159 17.15 13.26 -17.44
CA GLU A 159 18.23 12.35 -17.90
C GLU A 159 19.63 12.83 -17.49
N ASP A 160 19.78 14.13 -17.20
CA ASP A 160 21.05 14.78 -16.88
C ASP A 160 21.31 14.89 -15.36
N VAL A 161 20.35 14.46 -14.54
CA VAL A 161 20.41 14.57 -13.07
C VAL A 161 20.33 13.18 -12.43
N PRO A 162 21.16 12.88 -11.40
CA PRO A 162 21.01 11.63 -10.67
C PRO A 162 19.67 11.60 -9.91
N TYR A 163 18.89 10.56 -10.15
CA TYR A 163 17.67 10.30 -9.39
C TYR A 163 17.59 8.86 -8.92
N LEU A 164 16.84 8.66 -7.86
CA LEU A 164 16.49 7.35 -7.32
C LEU A 164 15.11 6.93 -7.84
N THR A 165 14.91 5.63 -7.96
CA THR A 165 13.58 5.03 -7.91
C THR A 165 13.43 4.24 -6.62
N SER A 166 12.29 3.57 -6.43
CA SER A 166 12.14 2.63 -5.30
C SER A 166 13.22 1.53 -5.28
N ARG A 167 13.85 1.22 -6.43
CA ARG A 167 14.91 0.22 -6.54
C ARG A 167 16.17 0.62 -5.78
N GLU A 168 16.60 1.86 -5.94
CA GLU A 168 17.80 2.39 -5.31
C GLU A 168 17.52 2.89 -3.89
N ALA A 169 16.35 3.51 -3.67
CA ALA A 169 15.99 4.09 -2.38
C ALA A 169 16.02 3.08 -1.22
N LEU A 170 15.57 1.84 -1.45
CA LEU A 170 15.54 0.78 -0.42
C LEU A 170 16.93 0.25 -0.02
N GLN A 171 18.00 0.74 -0.66
CA GLN A 171 19.38 0.32 -0.42
C GLN A 171 20.25 1.46 0.15
N LEU A 172 19.71 2.67 0.36
CA LEU A 172 20.47 3.77 0.93
C LEU A 172 20.87 3.46 2.37
N GLU A 173 22.17 3.50 2.68
CA GLU A 173 22.69 3.25 4.03
C GLU A 173 22.77 4.51 4.89
N ALA A 174 22.28 5.65 4.38
CA ALA A 174 22.11 6.88 5.11
C ALA A 174 20.83 7.59 4.65
N PRO A 175 20.07 8.24 5.55
CA PRO A 175 18.95 9.08 5.15
C PRO A 175 19.48 10.29 4.36
N PRO A 176 18.82 10.68 3.26
CA PRO A 176 19.07 11.97 2.60
C PRO A 176 18.95 13.14 3.58
N GLY A 177 19.66 14.24 3.34
CA GLY A 177 19.43 15.47 4.09
C GLY A 177 18.08 16.08 3.74
N HIS A 178 17.87 16.32 2.43
CA HIS A 178 16.59 16.76 1.86
C HIS A 178 16.20 15.93 0.64
N LEU A 179 15.14 15.13 0.81
CA LEU A 179 14.56 14.26 -0.20
C LEU A 179 13.39 14.96 -0.92
N VAL A 180 13.56 15.22 -2.21
CA VAL A 180 12.48 15.68 -3.09
C VAL A 180 11.85 14.48 -3.79
N ILE A 181 10.53 14.34 -3.70
CA ILE A 181 9.78 13.21 -4.26
C ILE A 181 8.85 13.71 -5.36
N ILE A 182 9.03 13.20 -6.57
CA ILE A 182 8.08 13.38 -7.68
C ILE A 182 7.11 12.21 -7.69
N GLY A 183 5.86 12.46 -7.31
CA GLY A 183 4.78 11.48 -7.31
C GLY A 183 4.08 11.34 -5.96
N GLY A 184 2.76 11.52 -5.95
CA GLY A 184 1.91 11.41 -4.76
C GLY A 184 1.29 10.02 -4.52
N GLY A 185 1.90 8.96 -5.06
CA GLY A 185 1.42 7.58 -4.92
C GLY A 185 1.91 6.88 -3.64
N TYR A 186 1.49 5.63 -3.45
CA TYR A 186 1.83 4.84 -2.25
C TYR A 186 3.34 4.65 -2.05
N VAL A 187 4.13 4.49 -3.13
CA VAL A 187 5.59 4.36 -3.05
C VAL A 187 6.23 5.62 -2.48
N GLY A 188 5.82 6.79 -3.00
CA GLY A 188 6.31 8.08 -2.51
C GLY A 188 5.91 8.31 -1.06
N ALA A 189 4.68 7.97 -0.70
CA ALA A 189 4.18 8.10 0.66
C ALA A 189 4.89 7.19 1.68
N GLU A 190 5.14 5.93 1.33
CA GLU A 190 5.87 4.98 2.18
C GLU A 190 7.34 5.41 2.36
N LEU A 191 8.02 5.81 1.28
CA LEU A 191 9.42 6.24 1.37
C LEU A 191 9.58 7.58 2.07
N ALA A 192 8.65 8.53 1.86
CA ALA A 192 8.57 9.77 2.65
C ALA A 192 8.44 9.45 4.14
N HIS A 193 7.54 8.53 4.50
CA HIS A 193 7.37 8.10 5.87
C HIS A 193 8.66 7.50 6.45
N PHE A 194 9.31 6.58 5.74
CA PHE A 194 10.54 5.93 6.20
C PHE A 194 11.67 6.94 6.42
N PHE A 195 12.07 7.68 5.38
CA PHE A 195 13.20 8.61 5.45
C PHE A 195 12.93 9.78 6.38
N GLY A 196 11.73 10.36 6.34
CA GLY A 196 11.33 11.44 7.23
C GLY A 196 11.34 11.03 8.70
N THR A 197 10.99 9.77 9.02
CA THR A 197 11.08 9.26 10.40
C THR A 197 12.54 9.14 10.88
N PHE A 198 13.48 8.97 9.96
CA PHE A 198 14.92 8.88 10.27
C PHE A 198 15.69 10.19 9.97
N GLY A 199 14.97 11.30 9.83
CA GLY A 199 15.55 12.65 9.90
C GLY A 199 15.74 13.36 8.56
N SER A 200 15.29 12.81 7.44
CA SER A 200 15.28 13.55 6.17
C SER A 200 14.21 14.64 6.19
N ASP A 201 14.56 15.85 5.72
CA ASP A 201 13.58 16.80 5.25
C ASP A 201 12.95 16.24 3.97
N VAL A 202 11.62 16.28 3.84
CA VAL A 202 10.91 15.68 2.70
C VAL A 202 9.99 16.70 2.06
N THR A 203 10.13 16.86 0.74
CA THR A 203 9.17 17.59 -0.09
C THR A 203 8.55 16.67 -1.13
N ILE A 204 7.23 16.67 -1.25
CA ILE A 204 6.48 15.85 -2.21
C ILE A 204 5.81 16.76 -3.24
N VAL A 205 6.10 16.53 -4.52
CA VAL A 205 5.43 17.17 -5.66
C VAL A 205 4.53 16.14 -6.34
N GLY A 206 3.22 16.34 -6.22
CA GLY A 206 2.19 15.45 -6.71
C GLY A 206 1.27 16.13 -7.72
N ARG A 207 1.12 15.53 -8.90
CA ARG A 207 0.28 16.07 -9.98
C ARG A 207 -1.22 16.09 -9.69
N ARG A 208 -1.70 15.16 -8.86
CA ARG A 208 -3.13 15.01 -8.54
C ARG A 208 -3.53 15.93 -7.38
N PRO A 209 -4.83 16.25 -7.19
CA PRO A 209 -5.29 17.16 -6.13
C PRO A 209 -4.99 16.71 -4.69
N ARG A 210 -4.61 15.45 -4.51
CA ARG A 210 -4.31 14.82 -3.22
C ARG A 210 -3.27 13.72 -3.37
N LEU A 211 -2.61 13.38 -2.27
CA LEU A 211 -1.84 12.14 -2.17
C LEU A 211 -2.78 10.94 -2.21
N LEU A 212 -2.27 9.78 -2.62
CA LEU A 212 -3.02 8.54 -2.79
C LEU A 212 -4.28 8.74 -3.66
N PRO A 213 -4.13 9.20 -4.92
CA PRO A 213 -5.27 9.61 -5.75
C PRO A 213 -6.28 8.50 -6.08
N HIS A 214 -5.88 7.24 -5.92
CA HIS A 214 -6.75 6.07 -6.12
C HIS A 214 -7.51 5.65 -4.87
N ALA A 215 -7.15 6.17 -3.69
CA ALA A 215 -7.93 5.94 -2.48
C ALA A 215 -9.29 6.64 -2.57
N ASP A 216 -10.23 6.17 -1.77
CA ASP A 216 -11.48 6.89 -1.52
C ASP A 216 -11.21 8.35 -1.10
N GLU A 217 -11.99 9.28 -1.64
CA GLU A 217 -11.63 10.70 -1.60
C GLU A 217 -11.46 11.28 -0.17
N PRO A 218 -12.42 11.11 0.77
CA PRO A 218 -12.23 11.47 2.17
C PRO A 218 -10.97 10.88 2.81
N VAL A 219 -10.63 9.63 2.49
CA VAL A 219 -9.41 8.97 2.98
C VAL A 219 -8.16 9.64 2.43
N GLY A 220 -8.11 9.93 1.12
CA GLY A 220 -6.99 10.61 0.50
C GLY A 220 -6.80 12.05 0.98
N ILE A 221 -7.89 12.77 1.27
CA ILE A 221 -7.86 14.11 1.89
C ILE A 221 -7.24 14.04 3.28
N SER A 222 -7.80 13.20 4.16
CA SER A 222 -7.30 13.06 5.53
C SER A 222 -5.84 12.62 5.58
N PHE A 223 -5.45 11.71 4.68
CA PHE A 223 -4.05 11.30 4.53
C PHE A 223 -3.14 12.46 4.14
N THR A 224 -3.56 13.27 3.15
CA THR A 224 -2.79 14.42 2.65
C THR A 224 -2.60 15.47 3.74
N GLU A 225 -3.63 15.76 4.54
CA GLU A 225 -3.55 16.72 5.64
C GLU A 225 -2.54 16.27 6.69
N ARG A 226 -2.59 15.00 7.12
CA ARG A 226 -1.63 14.46 8.10
C ARG A 226 -0.21 14.37 7.57
N PHE A 227 -0.04 14.21 6.27
CA PHE A 227 1.27 14.26 5.64
C PHE A 227 1.82 15.68 5.63
N ARG A 228 0.98 16.72 5.50
CA ARG A 228 1.41 18.13 5.61
C ARG A 228 1.85 18.54 7.00
N ASP A 229 1.33 17.88 8.04
CA ASP A 229 1.81 18.11 9.42
C ASP A 229 3.26 17.64 9.62
N ARG A 230 3.78 16.80 8.72
CA ARG A 230 5.11 16.18 8.82
C ARG A 230 6.07 16.61 7.71
N PHE A 231 5.56 16.90 6.53
CA PHE A 231 6.36 17.09 5.31
C PHE A 231 5.84 18.28 4.49
N ASP A 232 6.68 18.80 3.61
CA ASP A 232 6.26 19.80 2.64
C ASP A 232 5.56 19.11 1.46
N VAL A 233 4.29 19.43 1.19
CA VAL A 233 3.45 18.69 0.24
C VAL A 233 2.75 19.62 -0.74
N HIS A 234 3.20 19.56 -2.00
CA HIS A 234 2.67 20.29 -3.15
C HIS A 234 1.85 19.35 -4.03
N VAL A 235 0.53 19.31 -3.81
CA VAL A 235 -0.43 18.55 -4.64
C VAL A 235 -1.08 19.46 -5.69
N GLY A 236 -1.47 18.90 -6.83
CA GLY A 236 -1.94 19.66 -7.98
C GLY A 236 -0.82 20.33 -8.79
N TYR A 237 0.43 19.87 -8.64
CA TYR A 237 1.59 20.41 -9.35
C TYR A 237 2.29 19.34 -10.19
N GLU A 238 2.58 19.68 -11.45
CA GLU A 238 3.37 18.85 -12.35
C GLU A 238 4.80 19.36 -12.38
N ALA A 239 5.77 18.48 -12.07
CA ALA A 239 7.18 18.78 -12.28
C ALA A 239 7.46 18.91 -13.78
N VAL A 240 8.02 20.04 -14.20
CA VAL A 240 8.25 20.38 -15.62
C VAL A 240 9.74 20.40 -15.98
N SER A 241 10.61 20.72 -15.03
CA SER A 241 12.06 20.67 -15.21
C SER A 241 12.77 20.21 -13.94
N VAL A 242 13.90 19.54 -14.14
CA VAL A 242 14.86 19.20 -13.10
C VAL A 242 16.24 19.67 -13.55
N SER A 243 17.00 20.25 -12.63
CA SER A 243 18.37 20.68 -12.87
C SER A 243 19.26 20.35 -11.67
N SER A 244 20.57 20.26 -11.91
CA SER A 244 21.55 20.20 -10.83
C SER A 244 22.25 21.56 -10.70
N GLY A 245 22.53 21.97 -9.47
CA GLY A 245 23.31 23.17 -9.18
C GLY A 245 24.74 23.00 -9.69
N ASP A 246 25.14 23.84 -10.66
CA ASP A 246 26.51 23.87 -11.17
C ASP A 246 27.50 24.14 -10.03
N GLU A 247 28.64 23.42 -10.01
CA GLU A 247 29.79 23.72 -9.13
C GLU A 247 30.36 25.15 -9.34
N ARG A 248 29.86 25.91 -10.33
CA ARG A 248 30.35 27.23 -10.71
C ARG A 248 29.25 28.16 -11.22
N SER A 249 28.57 28.86 -10.32
CA SER A 249 28.04 30.19 -10.64
C SER A 249 28.21 31.15 -9.48
N SER A 250 29.42 31.70 -9.36
CA SER A 250 29.68 32.91 -8.58
C SER A 250 29.58 34.13 -9.50
N SER A 251 28.35 34.46 -9.91
CA SER A 251 28.04 35.80 -10.42
C SER A 251 26.53 36.01 -10.56
N GLY A 252 25.91 36.50 -9.47
CA GLY A 252 24.52 36.98 -9.45
C GLY A 252 23.92 36.80 -8.05
N ASP A 253 23.48 37.89 -7.43
CA ASP A 253 22.81 37.90 -6.12
C ASP A 253 21.57 36.99 -6.11
N ASP A 254 21.40 36.22 -5.03
CA ASP A 254 20.29 35.32 -4.70
C ASP A 254 20.12 34.00 -5.50
N SER A 255 21.09 33.09 -5.39
CA SER A 255 20.81 31.63 -5.30
C SER A 255 22.06 30.86 -4.86
N SER A 256 22.21 30.63 -3.55
CA SER A 256 23.20 29.68 -3.02
C SER A 256 22.64 28.26 -3.11
N ALA A 257 22.56 27.71 -4.33
CA ALA A 257 22.45 26.26 -4.46
C ALA A 257 23.83 25.67 -4.13
N ASP A 258 23.90 24.81 -3.12
CA ASP A 258 25.11 24.05 -2.84
C ASP A 258 25.45 23.18 -4.06
N ALA A 259 26.75 23.07 -4.37
CA ALA A 259 27.22 22.23 -5.47
C ALA A 259 26.66 20.81 -5.34
N GLY A 260 25.92 20.35 -6.35
CA GLY A 260 25.27 19.03 -6.35
C GLY A 260 23.84 18.99 -5.81
N ALA A 261 23.25 20.12 -5.40
CA ALA A 261 21.82 20.19 -5.11
C ALA A 261 20.97 19.98 -6.38
N ILE A 262 19.82 19.35 -6.23
CA ILE A 262 18.85 19.09 -7.29
C ILE A 262 17.67 20.02 -7.12
N THR A 263 17.35 20.80 -8.16
CA THR A 263 16.21 21.70 -8.19
C THR A 263 15.12 21.15 -9.11
N VAL A 264 13.90 21.09 -8.62
CA VAL A 264 12.68 20.70 -9.34
C VAL A 264 11.79 21.92 -9.47
N ASP A 265 11.48 22.33 -10.70
CA ASP A 265 10.44 23.32 -10.97
C ASP A 265 9.15 22.61 -11.32
N ALA A 266 8.06 23.06 -10.71
CA ALA A 266 6.74 22.51 -10.85
C ALA A 266 5.71 23.60 -11.11
N ARG A 267 4.73 23.29 -11.97
CA ARG A 267 3.66 24.21 -12.36
C ARG A 267 2.31 23.68 -11.93
N PRO A 268 1.33 24.56 -11.69
CA PRO A 268 -0.06 24.16 -11.47
C PRO A 268 -0.55 23.25 -12.61
N TYR A 269 -0.95 22.03 -12.26
CA TYR A 269 -1.49 21.06 -13.22
C TYR A 269 -2.97 21.35 -13.44
N SER A 270 -3.32 21.99 -14.55
CA SER A 270 -4.69 22.51 -14.79
C SER A 270 -5.81 21.48 -14.54
N PRO A 271 -5.69 20.19 -14.90
CA PRO A 271 -6.75 19.22 -14.60
C PRO A 271 -6.98 18.92 -13.11
N ALA A 272 -6.09 19.37 -12.22
CA ALA A 272 -6.28 19.27 -10.77
C ALA A 272 -7.01 20.49 -10.16
N TRP A 273 -7.25 21.55 -10.94
CA TRP A 273 -7.79 22.80 -10.45
C TRP A 273 -8.98 23.26 -11.28
N ASN A 274 -10.00 23.80 -10.63
CA ASN A 274 -11.11 24.47 -11.33
C ASN A 274 -10.63 25.77 -12.01
N ASP A 275 -9.69 26.46 -11.37
CA ASP A 275 -8.96 27.60 -11.93
C ASP A 275 -7.52 27.57 -11.42
N ALA A 276 -6.56 27.41 -12.35
CA ALA A 276 -5.13 27.37 -12.04
C ALA A 276 -4.44 28.73 -12.23
N SER A 277 -5.16 29.76 -12.71
CA SER A 277 -4.57 31.03 -13.13
C SER A 277 -4.06 31.91 -11.98
N GLU A 278 -4.48 31.62 -10.76
CA GLU A 278 -4.06 32.33 -9.53
C GLU A 278 -2.98 31.58 -8.73
N LEU A 279 -2.51 30.43 -9.21
CA LEU A 279 -1.48 29.64 -8.53
C LEU A 279 -0.09 29.98 -9.07
N ASP A 280 0.84 30.24 -8.16
CA ASP A 280 2.25 30.48 -8.48
C ASP A 280 2.98 29.17 -8.82
N ASP A 281 4.04 29.26 -9.63
CA ASP A 281 4.96 28.15 -9.85
C ASP A 281 5.70 27.81 -8.54
N VAL A 282 6.05 26.53 -8.38
CA VAL A 282 6.75 26.00 -7.20
C VAL A 282 8.14 25.55 -7.62
N THR A 283 9.18 26.03 -6.93
CA THR A 283 10.56 25.56 -7.09
C THR A 283 11.03 24.94 -5.78
N VAL A 284 11.52 23.71 -5.83
CA VAL A 284 12.01 22.95 -4.68
C VAL A 284 13.45 22.53 -4.94
N THR A 285 14.33 22.74 -3.96
CA THR A 285 15.73 22.30 -4.03
C THR A 285 16.04 21.36 -2.87
N GLY A 286 16.64 20.20 -3.15
CA GLY A 286 17.12 19.25 -2.14
C GLY A 286 18.40 18.55 -2.60
N ASP A 287 18.93 17.61 -1.81
CA ASP A 287 20.15 16.87 -2.18
C ASP A 287 19.88 15.57 -2.93
N THR A 288 18.67 15.02 -2.81
CA THR A 288 18.29 13.74 -3.39
C THR A 288 16.93 13.84 -4.06
N LEU A 289 16.84 13.34 -5.30
CA LEU A 289 15.59 13.22 -6.04
C LEU A 289 15.11 11.76 -6.06
N LEU A 290 13.85 11.54 -5.69
CA LEU A 290 13.15 10.26 -5.84
C LEU A 290 12.01 10.41 -6.84
N VAL A 291 12.06 9.62 -7.91
CA VAL A 291 10.97 9.52 -8.90
C VAL A 291 10.08 8.32 -8.53
N ALA A 292 8.86 8.64 -8.08
CA ALA A 292 7.82 7.70 -7.68
C ALA A 292 6.50 7.96 -8.44
N ALA A 293 6.62 8.22 -9.75
CA ALA A 293 5.52 8.70 -10.61
C ALA A 293 4.57 7.60 -11.14
N GLY A 294 4.77 6.34 -10.75
CA GLY A 294 3.96 5.20 -11.18
C GLY A 294 4.81 4.06 -11.72
N ARG A 295 4.14 3.11 -12.39
CA ARG A 295 4.77 1.90 -12.93
C ARG A 295 4.29 1.65 -14.36
N ARG A 296 5.12 1.02 -15.18
CA ARG A 296 4.80 0.59 -16.55
C ARG A 296 5.08 -0.91 -16.71
N PRO A 297 4.29 -1.65 -17.50
CA PRO A 297 4.51 -3.08 -17.74
C PRO A 297 5.82 -3.33 -18.49
N ASN A 298 6.37 -4.55 -18.37
CA ASN A 298 7.56 -5.01 -19.09
C ASN A 298 7.24 -5.70 -20.42
N SER A 299 6.08 -5.46 -21.00
CA SER A 299 5.64 -5.98 -22.29
C SER A 299 6.56 -5.57 -23.45
N ASP A 300 7.07 -4.34 -23.41
CA ASP A 300 7.94 -3.75 -24.43
C ASP A 300 9.31 -4.43 -24.55
N THR A 301 9.68 -5.33 -23.62
CA THR A 301 10.96 -6.03 -23.66
C THR A 301 10.86 -7.43 -24.26
N LEU A 302 9.67 -7.93 -24.58
CA LEU A 302 9.41 -9.34 -24.89
C LEU A 302 9.20 -9.66 -26.37
N ALA A 303 9.11 -8.66 -27.26
CA ALA A 303 8.76 -8.82 -28.68
C ALA A 303 7.39 -9.50 -28.89
N LEU A 304 6.35 -8.99 -28.20
CA LEU A 304 4.99 -9.54 -28.17
C LEU A 304 4.27 -9.54 -29.53
N ASP A 305 4.72 -8.71 -30.46
CA ASP A 305 4.24 -8.67 -31.85
C ASP A 305 4.53 -9.95 -32.62
N VAL A 306 5.57 -10.71 -32.24
CA VAL A 306 5.95 -11.97 -32.87
C VAL A 306 4.88 -13.07 -32.68
N PRO A 307 4.44 -13.41 -31.46
CA PRO A 307 3.36 -14.37 -31.23
C PRO A 307 1.94 -13.78 -31.44
N GLY A 308 1.82 -12.47 -31.67
CA GLY A 308 0.53 -11.79 -31.81
C GLY A 308 -0.19 -11.53 -30.48
N VAL A 309 0.56 -11.26 -29.40
CA VAL A 309 0.00 -10.84 -28.12
C VAL A 309 -0.32 -9.33 -28.16
N GLU A 310 -1.59 -8.98 -27.99
CA GLU A 310 -2.06 -7.59 -27.98
C GLU A 310 -1.81 -6.91 -26.62
N THR A 311 -1.63 -5.59 -26.67
CA THR A 311 -1.50 -4.73 -25.49
C THR A 311 -2.37 -3.50 -25.63
N ASP A 312 -2.85 -2.97 -24.50
CA ASP A 312 -3.57 -1.71 -24.46
C ASP A 312 -2.67 -0.50 -24.79
N GLU A 313 -3.24 0.71 -24.80
CA GLU A 313 -2.52 1.96 -25.09
C GLU A 313 -1.42 2.29 -24.06
N GLN A 314 -1.49 1.72 -22.85
CA GLN A 314 -0.50 1.88 -21.79
C GLN A 314 0.56 0.75 -21.80
N GLY A 315 0.41 -0.22 -22.71
CA GLY A 315 1.29 -1.35 -22.90
C GLY A 315 0.97 -2.56 -22.02
N PHE A 316 -0.14 -2.58 -21.29
CA PHE A 316 -0.52 -3.77 -20.52
C PHE A 316 -1.02 -4.87 -21.45
N VAL A 317 -0.67 -6.13 -21.16
CA VAL A 317 -1.09 -7.28 -21.96
C VAL A 317 -2.58 -7.50 -21.80
N GLU A 318 -3.30 -7.53 -22.91
CA GLU A 318 -4.74 -7.80 -22.89
C GLU A 318 -5.00 -9.29 -22.63
N THR A 319 -5.92 -9.56 -21.71
CA THR A 319 -6.35 -10.92 -21.39
C THR A 319 -7.86 -11.03 -21.32
N ASP A 320 -8.39 -12.23 -21.59
CA ASP A 320 -9.79 -12.55 -21.30
C ASP A 320 -10.04 -12.80 -19.80
N GLU A 321 -11.29 -13.11 -19.44
CA GLU A 321 -11.71 -13.39 -18.05
C GLU A 321 -11.02 -14.62 -17.43
N TYR A 322 -10.29 -15.40 -18.22
CA TYR A 322 -9.55 -16.58 -17.79
C TYR A 322 -8.05 -16.35 -17.68
N LEU A 323 -7.56 -15.15 -18.02
CA LEU A 323 -6.14 -14.76 -18.10
C LEU A 323 -5.39 -15.32 -19.31
N ARG A 324 -6.10 -15.65 -20.40
CA ARG A 324 -5.49 -15.99 -21.69
C ARG A 324 -5.25 -14.72 -22.49
N THR A 325 -4.10 -14.66 -23.18
CA THR A 325 -3.81 -13.56 -24.12
C THR A 325 -4.49 -13.81 -25.48
N THR A 326 -4.25 -12.92 -26.44
CA THR A 326 -4.71 -13.09 -27.83
C THR A 326 -3.93 -14.16 -28.62
N ALA A 327 -2.74 -14.56 -28.14
CA ALA A 327 -1.94 -15.61 -28.75
C ALA A 327 -2.31 -17.00 -28.20
N ASP A 328 -2.29 -18.00 -29.08
CA ASP A 328 -2.63 -19.39 -28.72
C ASP A 328 -1.64 -19.95 -27.68
N ASP A 329 -2.18 -20.57 -26.63
CA ASP A 329 -1.44 -21.15 -25.51
C ASP A 329 -0.46 -20.19 -24.78
N VAL A 330 -0.70 -18.87 -24.89
CA VAL A 330 0.01 -17.84 -24.13
C VAL A 330 -0.93 -17.21 -23.09
N TRP A 331 -0.50 -17.23 -21.84
CA TRP A 331 -1.20 -16.71 -20.67
C TRP A 331 -0.43 -15.54 -20.08
N ALA A 332 -1.10 -14.65 -19.34
CA ALA A 332 -0.44 -13.56 -18.64
C ALA A 332 -1.01 -13.34 -17.24
N LEU A 333 -0.18 -12.92 -16.29
CA LEU A 333 -0.63 -12.57 -14.94
C LEU A 333 0.22 -11.48 -14.29
N GLY A 334 -0.35 -10.85 -13.27
CA GLY A 334 0.26 -9.86 -12.42
C GLY A 334 0.37 -8.51 -13.09
N ASP A 335 1.36 -7.74 -12.67
CA ASP A 335 1.54 -6.35 -13.11
C ASP A 335 1.69 -6.15 -14.63
N ILE A 336 1.95 -7.20 -15.42
CA ILE A 336 2.00 -7.09 -16.88
C ILE A 336 0.60 -7.00 -17.51
N VAL A 337 -0.44 -7.52 -16.83
CA VAL A 337 -1.86 -7.47 -17.25
C VAL A 337 -2.52 -6.17 -16.81
N GLY A 338 -2.11 -5.60 -15.67
CA GLY A 338 -2.46 -4.23 -15.30
C GLY A 338 -3.73 -4.02 -14.49
N GLU A 339 -4.56 -5.04 -14.27
CA GLU A 339 -5.83 -4.91 -13.54
C GLU A 339 -5.63 -4.39 -12.10
N TYR A 340 -4.77 -5.04 -11.31
CA TYR A 340 -4.25 -4.50 -10.04
C TYR A 340 -2.75 -4.78 -9.91
N LEU A 341 -1.95 -3.73 -9.75
CA LEU A 341 -0.49 -3.80 -9.55
C LEU A 341 -0.13 -4.14 -8.10
N LEU A 342 -0.64 -5.28 -7.61
CA LEU A 342 -0.56 -5.71 -6.22
C LEU A 342 -0.05 -7.15 -6.14
N LYS A 343 0.87 -7.44 -5.21
CA LYS A 343 1.42 -8.80 -5.06
C LYS A 343 0.33 -9.84 -4.77
N HIS A 344 -0.62 -9.53 -3.88
CA HIS A 344 -1.71 -10.45 -3.58
C HIS A 344 -2.68 -10.62 -4.75
N ASN A 345 -2.81 -9.63 -5.64
CA ASN A 345 -3.50 -9.81 -6.91
C ASN A 345 -2.77 -10.80 -7.82
N ALA A 346 -1.47 -10.59 -8.05
CA ALA A 346 -0.68 -11.52 -8.85
C ALA A 346 -0.71 -12.96 -8.30
N ASN A 347 -0.80 -13.14 -6.97
CA ASN A 347 -1.02 -14.45 -6.36
C ASN A 347 -2.44 -14.99 -6.58
N HIS A 348 -3.46 -14.12 -6.59
CA HIS A 348 -4.83 -14.51 -6.91
C HIS A 348 -4.95 -14.98 -8.37
N GLU A 349 -4.38 -14.22 -9.29
CA GLU A 349 -4.27 -14.55 -10.71
C GLU A 349 -3.49 -15.84 -10.93
N ALA A 350 -2.33 -16.02 -10.27
CA ALA A 350 -1.57 -17.26 -10.34
C ALA A 350 -2.40 -18.48 -9.93
N ARG A 351 -3.23 -18.37 -8.88
CA ARG A 351 -4.15 -19.48 -8.51
C ARG A 351 -5.19 -19.75 -9.59
N THR A 352 -5.66 -18.71 -10.30
CA THR A 352 -6.61 -18.86 -11.41
C THR A 352 -5.95 -19.50 -12.63
N VAL A 353 -4.78 -19.00 -13.05
CA VAL A 353 -3.97 -19.62 -14.13
C VAL A 353 -3.66 -21.08 -13.79
N VAL A 354 -3.26 -21.40 -12.55
CA VAL A 354 -3.04 -22.78 -12.12
C VAL A 354 -4.28 -23.64 -12.30
N ARG A 355 -5.50 -23.14 -12.01
CA ARG A 355 -6.71 -23.93 -12.25
C ARG A 355 -6.97 -24.11 -13.75
N ASN A 356 -6.81 -23.04 -14.52
CA ASN A 356 -7.19 -22.98 -15.93
C ASN A 356 -6.22 -23.70 -16.88
N VAL A 357 -4.91 -23.68 -16.59
CA VAL A 357 -3.89 -24.42 -17.37
C VAL A 357 -3.95 -25.92 -17.08
N LEU A 358 -4.38 -26.30 -15.88
CA LEU A 358 -4.28 -27.68 -15.39
C LEU A 358 -5.61 -28.44 -15.39
N ARG A 359 -6.69 -27.85 -15.92
CA ARG A 359 -8.04 -28.43 -15.98
C ARG A 359 -8.66 -28.14 -17.34
N ASP A 360 -9.61 -28.98 -17.75
CA ASP A 360 -10.33 -28.81 -19.01
C ASP A 360 -11.42 -27.71 -18.93
N GLU A 361 -11.92 -27.42 -17.72
CA GLU A 361 -12.93 -26.40 -17.47
C GLU A 361 -12.26 -25.11 -16.94
N LEU A 362 -12.53 -23.99 -17.60
CA LEU A 362 -11.99 -22.68 -17.25
C LEU A 362 -12.85 -21.98 -16.20
N ASP A 363 -12.21 -21.49 -15.15
CA ASP A 363 -12.81 -20.67 -14.10
C ASP A 363 -12.45 -19.20 -14.35
N PRO A 364 -13.43 -18.28 -14.45
CA PRO A 364 -13.12 -16.87 -14.60
C PRO A 364 -12.52 -16.32 -13.30
N ILE A 365 -11.70 -15.29 -13.43
CA ILE A 365 -11.16 -14.57 -12.28
C ILE A 365 -12.23 -13.67 -11.64
N ASP A 366 -12.20 -13.56 -10.31
CA ASP A 366 -13.16 -12.75 -9.55
C ASP A 366 -12.44 -11.74 -8.65
N TYR A 367 -12.42 -10.48 -9.11
CA TYR A 367 -11.81 -9.33 -8.47
C TYR A 367 -12.72 -8.58 -7.47
N THR A 368 -13.97 -9.02 -7.26
CA THR A 368 -15.02 -8.26 -6.53
C THR A 368 -14.60 -7.73 -5.16
N ALA A 369 -13.73 -8.45 -4.44
CA ALA A 369 -13.25 -8.10 -3.10
C ALA A 369 -11.73 -7.92 -3.05
N MET A 370 -11.11 -7.33 -4.08
CA MET A 370 -9.67 -7.07 -4.10
C MET A 370 -9.29 -5.95 -3.11
N PRO A 371 -8.54 -6.23 -2.04
CA PRO A 371 -8.12 -5.19 -1.10
C PRO A 371 -6.86 -4.47 -1.57
N TYR A 372 -6.57 -3.31 -0.99
CA TYR A 372 -5.26 -2.66 -1.06
C TYR A 372 -4.86 -2.10 0.30
N ALA A 373 -3.57 -1.81 0.47
CA ALA A 373 -3.03 -1.15 1.65
C ALA A 373 -1.82 -0.26 1.31
N VAL A 374 -1.66 0.82 2.06
CA VAL A 374 -0.51 1.73 2.06
C VAL A 374 0.06 1.77 3.48
N PHE A 375 1.33 1.42 3.61
CA PHE A 375 1.99 1.22 4.91
C PHE A 375 2.78 2.46 5.36
N ALA A 376 2.24 3.63 5.03
CA ALA A 376 2.67 4.90 5.58
C ALA A 376 2.09 5.08 7.00
N SER A 377 2.34 6.24 7.62
CA SER A 377 1.74 6.58 8.91
C SER A 377 0.97 7.90 8.79
N PRO A 378 -0.38 7.87 8.87
CA PRO A 378 -1.22 6.71 9.19
C PRO A 378 -1.28 5.66 8.06
N GLU A 379 -1.60 4.41 8.40
CA GLU A 379 -1.88 3.38 7.38
C GLU A 379 -3.19 3.71 6.66
N VAL A 380 -3.29 3.27 5.40
CA VAL A 380 -4.53 3.34 4.62
C VAL A 380 -4.83 1.96 4.06
N ALA A 381 -6.09 1.53 4.08
CA ALA A 381 -6.53 0.32 3.42
C ALA A 381 -7.92 0.48 2.84
N GLY A 382 -8.26 -0.32 1.83
CA GLY A 382 -9.59 -0.32 1.26
C GLY A 382 -9.91 -1.59 0.49
N VAL A 383 -11.19 -1.81 0.27
CA VAL A 383 -11.73 -2.90 -0.57
C VAL A 383 -13.01 -2.41 -1.26
N GLY A 384 -13.27 -2.92 -2.46
CA GLY A 384 -14.45 -2.58 -3.23
C GLY A 384 -14.35 -1.22 -3.92
N THR A 385 -15.50 -0.66 -4.28
CA THR A 385 -15.56 0.61 -5.01
C THR A 385 -15.32 1.81 -4.08
N THR A 386 -14.81 2.89 -4.66
CA THR A 386 -14.73 4.20 -4.01
C THR A 386 -16.01 4.98 -4.21
N GLU A 387 -16.25 5.99 -3.37
CA GLU A 387 -17.40 6.87 -3.51
C GLU A 387 -17.39 7.65 -4.82
N GLN A 388 -16.24 8.20 -5.21
CA GLN A 388 -16.11 8.92 -6.48
C GLN A 388 -16.44 8.06 -7.71
N ALA A 389 -16.18 6.74 -7.64
CA ALA A 389 -16.54 5.82 -8.71
C ALA A 389 -18.05 5.54 -8.75
N LEU A 390 -18.72 5.49 -7.59
CA LEU A 390 -20.18 5.37 -7.50
C LEU A 390 -20.87 6.62 -8.06
N ILE A 391 -20.36 7.81 -7.70
CA ILE A 391 -20.85 9.09 -8.22
C ILE A 391 -20.67 9.14 -9.74
N ALA A 392 -19.49 8.80 -10.26
CA ALA A 392 -19.23 8.80 -11.69
C ALA A 392 -20.11 7.80 -12.46
N ALA A 393 -20.51 6.70 -11.83
CA ALA A 393 -21.40 5.69 -12.39
C ALA A 393 -22.89 6.00 -12.21
N ASP A 394 -23.25 7.12 -11.57
CA ASP A 394 -24.64 7.47 -11.20
C ASP A 394 -25.35 6.32 -10.45
N ARG A 395 -24.61 5.63 -9.58
CA ARG A 395 -25.12 4.53 -8.77
C ARG A 395 -25.59 5.05 -7.42
N GLU A 396 -26.82 4.71 -7.04
CA GLU A 396 -27.34 4.97 -5.69
C GLU A 396 -26.57 4.13 -4.65
N TYR A 397 -26.22 4.76 -3.53
CA TYR A 397 -25.53 4.11 -2.41
C TYR A 397 -25.89 4.81 -1.10
N ALA A 398 -25.61 4.17 0.03
CA ALA A 398 -25.61 4.81 1.33
C ALA A 398 -24.21 4.72 1.95
N THR A 399 -23.85 5.73 2.74
CA THR A 399 -22.53 5.82 3.36
C THR A 399 -22.60 6.18 4.84
N THR A 400 -21.58 5.78 5.58
CA THR A 400 -21.32 6.20 6.96
C THR A 400 -19.83 6.29 7.20
N THR A 401 -19.43 7.08 8.19
CA THR A 401 -18.04 7.19 8.65
C THR A 401 -18.04 7.10 10.18
N TYR A 402 -17.09 6.38 10.73
CA TYR A 402 -16.94 6.22 12.18
C TYR A 402 -15.48 6.41 12.59
N ASP A 403 -15.25 7.29 13.55
CA ASP A 403 -13.91 7.67 13.98
C ASP A 403 -13.31 6.65 14.94
N TYR A 404 -11.99 6.42 14.83
CA TYR A 404 -11.26 5.59 15.80
C TYR A 404 -11.42 6.16 17.22
N ALA A 405 -11.39 7.49 17.36
CA ALA A 405 -11.49 8.20 18.62
C ALA A 405 -12.79 7.89 19.39
N ASP A 406 -13.85 7.48 18.69
CA ASP A 406 -15.17 7.15 19.26
C ASP A 406 -15.26 5.70 19.76
N THR A 407 -14.14 4.97 19.77
CA THR A 407 -14.03 3.64 20.40
C THR A 407 -13.17 3.70 21.66
N ALA A 408 -13.45 2.86 22.64
CA ALA A 408 -12.66 2.79 23.87
C ALA A 408 -11.18 2.50 23.59
N ARG A 409 -10.89 1.60 22.63
CA ARG A 409 -9.52 1.28 22.23
C ARG A 409 -8.85 2.43 21.49
N GLY A 410 -9.54 3.10 20.58
CA GLY A 410 -8.97 4.24 19.85
C GLY A 410 -8.71 5.44 20.75
N THR A 411 -9.62 5.76 21.68
CA THR A 411 -9.36 6.76 22.74
C THR A 411 -8.11 6.40 23.54
N ALA A 412 -7.97 5.14 23.97
CA ALA A 412 -6.81 4.71 24.76
C ALA A 412 -5.47 4.80 24.01
N MET A 413 -5.51 4.78 22.67
CA MET A 413 -4.34 4.88 21.80
C MET A 413 -4.06 6.30 21.30
N ASN A 414 -4.89 7.29 21.65
CA ASN A 414 -4.95 8.58 20.95
C ASN A 414 -4.92 8.35 19.42
N ALA A 415 -5.75 7.39 18.98
CA ALA A 415 -5.80 6.99 17.58
C ALA A 415 -6.61 8.00 16.79
N GLU A 416 -5.99 8.50 15.74
CA GLU A 416 -6.64 9.36 14.76
C GLU A 416 -6.94 8.52 13.52
N GLY A 417 -8.10 8.72 12.93
CA GLY A 417 -8.50 7.99 11.73
C GLY A 417 -9.97 7.68 11.74
N PHE A 418 -10.44 7.05 10.67
CA PHE A 418 -11.81 6.60 10.56
C PHE A 418 -11.94 5.38 9.65
N VAL A 419 -13.07 4.71 9.78
CA VAL A 419 -13.59 3.72 8.84
C VAL A 419 -14.76 4.34 8.10
N ARG A 420 -14.73 4.32 6.77
CA ARG A 420 -15.83 4.73 5.89
C ARG A 420 -16.39 3.51 5.18
N VAL A 421 -17.71 3.37 5.19
CA VAL A 421 -18.41 2.24 4.57
C VAL A 421 -19.37 2.76 3.52
N LEU A 422 -19.44 2.05 2.39
CA LEU A 422 -20.32 2.29 1.26
C LEU A 422 -21.15 1.03 1.03
N ILE A 423 -22.47 1.16 1.04
CA ILE A 423 -23.40 0.04 0.85
C ILE A 423 -24.47 0.38 -0.19
N ASP A 424 -25.03 -0.65 -0.79
CA ASP A 424 -26.27 -0.57 -1.56
C ASP A 424 -27.46 -0.42 -0.58
N PRO A 425 -28.58 0.22 -0.96
CA PRO A 425 -29.79 0.27 -0.13
C PRO A 425 -30.30 -1.08 0.41
N ASP A 426 -30.00 -2.20 -0.25
CA ASP A 426 -30.36 -3.54 0.23
C ASP A 426 -29.41 -4.10 1.31
N GLY A 427 -28.31 -3.41 1.60
CA GLY A 427 -27.30 -3.78 2.59
C GLY A 427 -26.08 -4.51 2.01
N THR A 428 -25.97 -4.72 0.70
CA THR A 428 -24.75 -5.23 0.07
C THR A 428 -23.59 -4.24 0.26
N ILE A 429 -22.42 -4.76 0.64
CA ILE A 429 -21.21 -3.97 0.83
C ILE A 429 -20.65 -3.61 -0.55
N LEU A 430 -20.56 -2.31 -0.86
CA LEU A 430 -19.96 -1.81 -2.09
C LEU A 430 -18.49 -1.49 -1.91
N GLY A 431 -18.13 -0.94 -0.75
CA GLY A 431 -16.75 -0.66 -0.40
C GLY A 431 -16.56 -0.31 1.07
N CYS A 432 -15.34 -0.48 1.55
CA CYS A 432 -14.92 -0.05 2.88
C CYS A 432 -13.51 0.51 2.78
N HIS A 433 -13.28 1.66 3.40
CA HIS A 433 -12.04 2.42 3.31
C HIS A 433 -11.63 2.90 4.69
N ILE A 434 -10.37 2.69 5.05
CA ILE A 434 -9.86 2.91 6.39
C ILE A 434 -8.60 3.77 6.29
N VAL A 435 -8.52 4.80 7.11
CA VAL A 435 -7.27 5.54 7.39
C VAL A 435 -7.06 5.55 8.89
N GLY A 436 -5.92 5.05 9.37
CA GLY A 436 -5.64 4.94 10.80
C GLY A 436 -4.76 3.75 11.15
N PRO A 437 -4.49 3.53 12.45
CA PRO A 437 -3.69 2.40 12.92
C PRO A 437 -4.28 1.06 12.49
N ASP A 438 -3.41 0.12 12.10
CA ASP A 438 -3.72 -1.25 11.70
C ASP A 438 -4.76 -1.37 10.56
N ALA A 439 -4.94 -0.34 9.73
CA ALA A 439 -5.91 -0.33 8.64
C ALA A 439 -5.77 -1.56 7.72
N ALA A 440 -4.53 -1.97 7.41
CA ALA A 440 -4.25 -3.13 6.56
C ALA A 440 -4.74 -4.47 7.16
N SER A 441 -4.82 -4.55 8.50
CA SER A 441 -5.33 -5.73 9.21
C SER A 441 -6.85 -5.65 9.37
N LEU A 442 -7.37 -4.48 9.74
CA LEU A 442 -8.79 -4.25 9.98
C LEU A 442 -9.63 -4.44 8.72
N ILE A 443 -9.11 -4.11 7.53
CA ILE A 443 -9.86 -4.29 6.28
C ILE A 443 -10.18 -5.76 5.97
N GLN A 444 -9.41 -6.71 6.52
CA GLN A 444 -9.50 -8.13 6.13
C GLN A 444 -10.81 -8.77 6.55
N GLU A 445 -11.45 -8.34 7.65
CA GLU A 445 -12.76 -8.89 8.02
C GLU A 445 -13.84 -8.53 7.00
N VAL A 446 -13.73 -7.35 6.37
CA VAL A 446 -14.62 -6.92 5.29
C VAL A 446 -14.37 -7.72 4.01
N VAL A 447 -13.10 -8.00 3.69
CA VAL A 447 -12.74 -8.89 2.56
C VAL A 447 -13.37 -10.27 2.75
N VAL A 448 -13.32 -10.83 3.96
CA VAL A 448 -13.93 -12.12 4.29
C VAL A 448 -15.45 -12.05 4.14
N ALA A 449 -16.10 -11.01 4.65
CA ALA A 449 -17.54 -10.80 4.48
C ALA A 449 -17.94 -10.75 2.99
N MET A 450 -17.23 -9.97 2.17
CA MET A 450 -17.50 -9.82 0.74
C MET A 450 -17.23 -11.10 -0.08
N LYS A 451 -16.20 -11.87 0.27
CA LYS A 451 -15.74 -12.99 -0.56
C LYS A 451 -16.25 -14.36 -0.11
N ALA A 452 -16.43 -14.56 1.19
CA ALA A 452 -16.81 -15.84 1.78
C ALA A 452 -18.13 -15.79 2.58
N GLY A 453 -18.60 -14.59 2.92
CA GLY A 453 -19.90 -14.34 3.56
C GLY A 453 -21.04 -14.15 2.56
N SER A 454 -22.12 -13.50 3.02
CA SER A 454 -23.21 -13.06 2.16
C SER A 454 -22.88 -11.81 1.35
N GLY A 455 -21.81 -11.10 1.71
CA GLY A 455 -21.40 -9.83 1.11
C GLY A 455 -22.23 -8.65 1.57
N THR A 456 -22.92 -8.77 2.71
CA THR A 456 -23.81 -7.74 3.24
C THR A 456 -23.36 -7.26 4.61
N VAL A 457 -23.87 -6.11 5.05
CA VAL A 457 -23.61 -5.56 6.39
C VAL A 457 -23.93 -6.54 7.53
N HIS A 458 -24.81 -7.52 7.28
CA HIS A 458 -25.18 -8.55 8.26
C HIS A 458 -23.98 -9.38 8.70
N ASP A 459 -23.05 -9.70 7.80
CA ASP A 459 -21.90 -10.57 8.10
C ASP A 459 -20.99 -9.94 9.17
N ILE A 460 -20.85 -8.61 9.15
CA ILE A 460 -20.07 -7.86 10.14
C ILE A 460 -20.89 -7.65 11.43
N ARG A 461 -22.14 -7.19 11.32
CA ARG A 461 -22.99 -6.82 12.48
C ARG A 461 -23.32 -7.99 13.41
N GLU A 462 -23.43 -9.21 12.88
CA GLU A 462 -23.71 -10.40 13.70
C GLU A 462 -22.44 -11.07 14.24
N SER A 463 -21.26 -10.63 13.78
CA SER A 463 -19.99 -11.11 14.32
C SER A 463 -19.78 -10.57 15.74
N VAL A 464 -19.11 -11.37 16.58
CA VAL A 464 -18.81 -10.97 17.96
C VAL A 464 -17.41 -10.36 18.00
N HIS A 465 -17.33 -9.02 18.04
CA HIS A 465 -16.07 -8.30 18.20
C HIS A 465 -15.61 -8.26 19.66
N ILE A 466 -14.31 -8.38 19.88
CA ILE A 466 -13.69 -8.31 21.22
C ILE A 466 -13.76 -6.88 21.74
N HIS A 467 -14.09 -6.70 23.02
CA HIS A 467 -14.11 -5.40 23.69
C HIS A 467 -13.13 -5.33 24.88
N PRO A 468 -12.34 -4.25 25.04
CA PRO A 468 -12.06 -3.21 24.05
C PRO A 468 -11.00 -3.66 23.03
N ALA A 469 -11.26 -3.53 21.73
CA ALA A 469 -10.27 -3.84 20.67
C ALA A 469 -10.45 -2.97 19.42
N LEU A 470 -9.38 -2.84 18.61
CA LEU A 470 -9.42 -2.05 17.38
C LEU A 470 -10.50 -2.51 16.38
N PRO A 471 -10.77 -3.82 16.17
CA PRO A 471 -11.85 -4.26 15.29
C PRO A 471 -13.23 -3.66 15.59
N GLU A 472 -13.48 -3.19 16.82
CA GLU A 472 -14.73 -2.50 17.13
C GLU A 472 -14.95 -1.24 16.29
N VAL A 473 -13.92 -0.58 15.77
CA VAL A 473 -14.13 0.59 14.88
C VAL A 473 -14.83 0.19 13.58
N VAL A 474 -14.54 -1.01 13.07
CA VAL A 474 -15.19 -1.56 11.88
C VAL A 474 -16.62 -1.96 12.22
N ASP A 475 -16.85 -2.72 13.30
CA ASP A 475 -18.21 -3.04 13.77
C ASP A 475 -19.06 -1.78 13.93
N ARG A 476 -18.53 -0.76 14.63
CA ARG A 476 -19.26 0.49 14.87
C ARG A 476 -19.57 1.23 13.58
N ALA A 477 -18.65 1.25 12.62
CA ALA A 477 -18.93 1.81 11.30
C ALA A 477 -20.09 1.09 10.62
N PHE A 478 -20.06 -0.25 10.58
CA PHE A 478 -21.14 -1.04 9.99
C PHE A 478 -22.45 -0.96 10.78
N SER A 479 -22.41 -0.75 12.09
CA SER A 479 -23.58 -0.66 12.98
C SER A 479 -24.17 0.76 13.07
N SER A 480 -23.51 1.75 12.47
CA SER A 480 -23.95 3.15 12.48
C SER A 480 -25.11 3.41 11.50
N GLN A 481 -25.73 4.59 11.65
CA GLN A 481 -26.76 5.04 10.73
C GLN A 481 -26.13 5.45 9.38
N PHE A 482 -26.53 4.75 8.32
CA PHE A 482 -26.15 5.11 6.96
C PHE A 482 -27.00 6.28 6.44
N VAL A 483 -26.37 7.16 5.67
CA VAL A 483 -27.02 8.26 4.96
C VAL A 483 -27.09 7.88 3.48
N LEU A 484 -28.28 7.93 2.90
CA LEU A 484 -28.47 7.70 1.47
C LEU A 484 -27.84 8.86 0.68
N ALA A 485 -26.96 8.53 -0.25
CA ALA A 485 -26.38 9.45 -1.20
C ALA A 485 -27.22 9.44 -2.48
N GLY A 486 -27.89 10.55 -2.79
CA GLY A 486 -28.68 10.66 -4.03
C GLY A 486 -29.42 11.99 -4.23
N HIS A 487 -29.11 12.63 -5.37
CA HIS A 487 -29.89 13.63 -6.12
C HIS A 487 -30.26 14.98 -5.46
N ASP A 488 -29.26 15.79 -5.08
CA ASP A 488 -29.44 17.26 -5.02
C ASP A 488 -28.60 17.94 -6.11
N HIS A 489 -29.03 17.79 -7.37
CA HIS A 489 -28.81 18.86 -8.33
C HIS A 489 -29.89 19.93 -8.07
N ASP A 490 -29.43 21.02 -7.44
CA ASP A 490 -30.08 22.33 -7.37
C ASP A 490 -31.33 22.45 -6.49
N HIS A 491 -31.13 22.78 -5.21
CA HIS A 491 -31.92 23.82 -4.55
C HIS A 491 -31.07 24.57 -3.52
N SER A 492 -30.50 25.68 -3.98
CA SER A 492 -30.11 26.78 -3.11
C SER A 492 -31.33 27.28 -2.34
N HIS A 493 -31.47 26.85 -1.08
CA HIS A 493 -32.31 27.56 -0.12
C HIS A 493 -31.44 28.47 0.74
N ASP A 494 -31.19 29.65 0.19
CA ASP A 494 -30.87 30.86 0.95
C ASP A 494 -31.97 31.09 1.99
N HIS A 495 -31.69 30.77 3.26
CA HIS A 495 -32.46 31.28 4.38
C HIS A 495 -31.80 32.53 4.93
N ASN A 496 -32.04 33.63 4.23
CA ASN A 496 -31.88 34.99 4.72
C ASN A 496 -32.96 35.27 5.78
N HIS A 497 -32.62 35.21 7.07
CA HIS A 497 -33.49 35.70 8.14
C HIS A 497 -33.28 37.20 8.34
N SER A 498 -34.09 38.00 7.65
CA SER A 498 -34.39 39.37 8.06
C SER A 498 -35.49 39.37 9.13
N HIS A 499 -35.19 39.82 10.34
CA HIS A 499 -36.22 40.30 11.27
C HIS A 499 -35.92 41.76 11.63
N GLY A 500 -36.71 42.65 11.04
CA GLY A 500 -36.84 44.05 11.44
C GLY A 500 -38.04 44.24 12.36
N ASP A 501 -37.73 44.81 13.53
CA ASP A 501 -38.42 45.82 14.34
C ASP A 501 -39.94 45.83 14.57
N GLY A 502 -40.27 46.03 15.85
CA GLY A 502 -41.54 46.58 16.31
C GLY A 502 -41.65 46.75 17.83
N HIS A 503 -41.15 47.88 18.35
CA HIS A 503 -41.60 48.75 19.48
C HIS A 503 -42.63 48.19 20.50
N GLU A 504 -42.70 48.54 21.78
CA GLU A 504 -42.08 49.48 22.73
C GLU A 504 -42.78 49.20 24.08
N GLN A 505 -42.10 49.32 25.22
CA GLN A 505 -42.56 50.17 26.35
C GLN A 505 -41.59 50.11 27.56
N ASP A 506 -41.22 51.31 27.98
CA ASP A 506 -40.53 51.71 29.21
C ASP A 506 -41.09 51.06 30.49
N HIS A 507 -40.21 50.79 31.46
CA HIS A 507 -40.31 51.34 32.82
C HIS A 507 -39.00 51.16 33.61
N SER A 508 -38.72 52.20 34.40
CA SER A 508 -37.51 52.53 35.15
C SER A 508 -37.41 51.93 36.56
N HIS A 509 -36.16 51.94 37.07
CA HIS A 509 -35.69 52.00 38.47
C HIS A 509 -35.36 50.71 39.23
N GLY A 510 -34.18 50.71 39.86
CA GLY A 510 -33.93 50.01 41.14
C GLY A 510 -32.48 49.57 41.36
N ASP A 511 -31.76 50.31 42.20
CA ASP A 511 -30.37 50.14 42.65
C ASP A 511 -30.06 48.85 43.45
N ASP A 512 -28.75 48.57 43.55
CA ASP A 512 -27.95 48.02 44.67
C ASP A 512 -28.33 46.69 45.36
N HIS A 513 -27.39 45.73 45.37
CA HIS A 513 -26.58 45.44 46.58
C HIS A 513 -25.59 44.26 46.40
N GLU A 514 -24.34 44.52 46.79
CA GLU A 514 -23.33 43.53 47.21
C GLU A 514 -23.77 42.76 48.48
N GLN A 515 -23.35 41.49 48.63
CA GLN A 515 -22.56 41.00 49.79
C GLN A 515 -22.33 39.47 49.79
N ASP A 516 -21.06 39.14 49.65
CA ASP A 516 -20.18 38.26 50.44
C ASP A 516 -20.66 37.18 51.45
N HIS A 517 -19.82 36.11 51.46
CA HIS A 517 -19.34 35.26 52.55
C HIS A 517 -20.30 34.35 53.36
N SER A 518 -20.00 33.04 53.44
CA SER A 518 -19.15 32.45 54.50
C SER A 518 -19.27 30.92 54.69
N HIS A 519 -18.13 30.38 55.10
CA HIS A 519 -17.73 29.07 55.64
C HIS A 519 -18.71 28.14 56.37
N GLY A 520 -18.33 26.85 56.37
CA GLY A 520 -18.70 25.87 57.41
C GLY A 520 -17.91 24.56 57.30
N ASP A 521 -16.81 24.46 58.05
CA ASP A 521 -16.07 23.22 58.38
C ASP A 521 -16.87 22.30 59.32
N GLY A 522 -16.53 21.00 59.33
CA GLY A 522 -16.58 20.19 60.56
C GLY A 522 -16.80 18.68 60.40
N HIS A 523 -15.72 17.90 60.58
CA HIS A 523 -15.55 16.73 61.50
C HIS A 523 -16.59 15.59 61.53
N ASP A 524 -16.29 14.30 61.78
CA ASP A 524 -15.11 13.45 61.90
C ASP A 524 -15.61 12.00 62.24
N HIS A 525 -14.75 10.99 62.05
CA HIS A 525 -14.76 9.63 62.68
C HIS A 525 -15.84 8.59 62.24
N HIS A 526 -15.60 7.27 62.11
CA HIS A 526 -14.53 6.39 62.59
C HIS A 526 -14.59 4.97 61.94
N HIS A 527 -13.44 4.29 61.94
CA HIS A 527 -13.16 2.82 61.95
C HIS A 527 -13.65 1.90 60.80
N GLY A 528 -12.88 0.91 60.32
CA GLY A 528 -11.54 0.43 60.67
C GLY A 528 -11.25 -0.97 60.05
N HIS A 529 -9.95 -1.29 59.97
CA HIS A 529 -9.31 -2.61 59.72
C HIS A 529 -9.55 -3.30 58.36
N GLY A 530 -8.59 -3.98 57.74
CA GLY A 530 -7.25 -4.43 58.12
C GLY A 530 -6.71 -5.35 57.01
N THR A 531 -5.38 -5.42 56.92
CA THR A 531 -4.53 -5.94 55.85
C THR A 531 -4.27 -7.45 55.85
N ASP A 532 -3.95 -7.95 54.65
CA ASP A 532 -2.94 -8.94 54.23
C ASP A 532 -2.95 -10.44 54.63
N HIS A 533 -2.87 -11.25 53.56
CA HIS A 533 -2.11 -12.49 53.27
C HIS A 533 -1.74 -13.47 54.41
N ASP A 534 -2.05 -14.77 54.22
CA ASP A 534 -1.03 -15.85 54.09
C ASP A 534 -1.62 -17.18 53.56
N HIS A 535 -0.74 -18.00 53.00
CA HIS A 535 -0.90 -19.33 52.40
C HIS A 535 -1.16 -20.46 53.41
N GLY A 536 -1.73 -21.57 52.93
CA GLY A 536 -1.76 -22.86 53.63
C GLY A 536 -2.11 -24.03 52.71
N HIS A 537 -1.15 -24.94 52.54
CA HIS A 537 -1.24 -26.23 51.86
C HIS A 537 -2.20 -27.22 52.54
N ASP A 538 -2.74 -28.18 51.76
CA ASP A 538 -2.85 -29.57 52.23
C ASP A 538 -2.78 -30.58 51.07
N HIS A 539 -2.08 -31.68 51.34
CA HIS A 539 -1.84 -32.87 50.50
C HIS A 539 -2.92 -33.93 50.74
N ASP A 540 -3.28 -34.77 49.75
CA ASP A 540 -3.32 -36.23 49.94
C ASP A 540 -3.32 -37.04 48.61
N HIS A 541 -2.87 -38.29 48.75
CA HIS A 541 -2.36 -39.29 47.82
C HIS A 541 -3.37 -40.11 46.99
N GLY A 542 -2.86 -40.80 45.95
CA GLY A 542 -3.39 -42.10 45.47
C GLY A 542 -3.10 -42.41 43.99
N GLN A 543 -1.88 -42.79 43.62
CA GLN A 543 -1.43 -44.17 43.27
C GLN A 543 -2.07 -44.89 42.06
N ARG A 544 -1.15 -45.21 41.11
CA ARG A 544 -0.97 -46.45 40.29
C ARG A 544 -1.82 -46.64 39.03
N GLY A 545 -1.10 -46.92 37.92
CA GLY A 545 -1.67 -47.53 36.73
C GLY A 545 -0.79 -47.43 35.48
N ASP A 546 0.44 -47.90 35.58
CA ASP A 546 1.46 -48.02 34.54
C ASP A 546 1.02 -48.97 33.41
N GLU A 547 1.34 -48.69 32.14
CA GLU A 547 2.21 -49.56 31.29
C GLU A 547 2.05 -49.37 29.76
N ARG A 548 3.20 -49.02 29.15
CA ARG A 548 3.84 -49.56 27.93
C ARG A 548 3.40 -49.08 26.54
N GLY A 549 4.32 -48.32 25.91
CA GLY A 549 4.61 -48.37 24.46
C GLY A 549 5.33 -49.69 24.07
N PRO A 550 5.83 -49.85 22.82
CA PRO A 550 6.98 -49.06 22.36
C PRO A 550 7.05 -48.70 20.86
N GLU A 551 8.00 -47.80 20.61
CA GLU A 551 8.83 -47.46 19.43
C GLU A 551 8.83 -48.36 18.17
N ALA A 552 8.95 -47.71 17.00
CA ALA A 552 9.99 -47.90 15.95
C ALA A 552 9.58 -47.06 14.71
N ASP A 553 10.34 -46.06 14.25
CA ASP A 553 11.57 -46.10 13.44
C ASP A 553 11.29 -45.86 11.94
N SER A 554 12.08 -44.94 11.37
CA SER A 554 12.43 -44.66 9.95
C SER A 554 11.39 -44.73 8.81
N GLY A 555 11.31 -43.61 8.07
CA GLY A 555 10.72 -43.47 6.74
C GLY A 555 10.86 -42.04 6.23
#